data_AF-A0AA88L7L9-F1
#
_entry.id   AF-A0AA88L7L9-F1
#
_cell.length_a   1.000
_cell.length_b   1.000
_cell.length_c   1.000
_cell.angle_alpha   90.00
_cell.angle_beta   90.00
_cell.angle_gamma   90.00
#
_symmetry.space_group_name_H-M   'P 1'
#
loop_
_entity.id
_entity.type
_entity.pdbx_description
1 polymer ?
#
loop_
_entity_poly.entity_id
_entity_poly.type
_entity_poly.pdbx_seq_one_letter_code
_entity_poly.pdbx_strand_id
1 'polypeptide(L)'
;MAYLEVVSKTINDTIWHDIQDGKFKFSETATEEEIKLMRHFEYPNMKKTLGEFALQVEGGEFTDAEIIVLLGENGTGKTTLIQLLAGNLRPDKGRAEVPLGK
;
A
#
# COMPACT_ATOMS: atom_id res chain seq x y z
N MET A 1 -0.72 -20.87 -6.53
CA MET A 1 -0.58 -19.75 -5.57
C MET A 1 -0.28 -18.52 -6.40
N ALA A 2 -1.16 -17.52 -6.40
CA ALA A 2 -0.91 -16.25 -7.08
C ALA A 2 -0.40 -15.24 -6.05
N TYR A 3 0.67 -14.51 -6.37
CA TYR A 3 1.31 -13.55 -5.48
C TYR A 3 0.94 -12.12 -5.90
N LEU A 4 0.74 -11.26 -4.91
CA LEU A 4 0.59 -9.82 -5.09
C LEU A 4 1.89 -9.18 -4.64
N GLU A 5 2.56 -8.48 -5.55
CA GLU A 5 3.75 -7.69 -5.22
C GLU A 5 3.34 -6.24 -4.94
N VAL A 6 3.84 -5.70 -3.84
CA VAL A 6 3.61 -4.33 -3.40
C VAL A 6 4.90 -3.55 -3.65
N VAL A 7 4.85 -2.54 -4.52
CA VAL A 7 6.00 -1.68 -4.84
C VAL A 7 5.65 -0.25 -4.42
N SER A 8 6.44 0.36 -3.53
CA SER A 8 6.23 1.74 -3.07
C SER A 8 7.39 2.68 -3.49
N LYS A 9 7.09 3.97 -3.62
CA LYS A 9 8.10 5.02 -3.83
C LYS A 9 7.63 6.35 -3.24
N THR A 10 8.53 7.07 -2.58
CA THR A 10 8.30 8.42 -2.07
C THR A 10 8.16 9.42 -3.23
N ILE A 11 7.20 10.33 -3.14
CA ILE A 11 6.90 11.36 -4.13
C ILE A 11 7.55 12.68 -3.72
N ASN A 12 8.19 13.31 -4.69
CA ASN A 12 8.62 14.70 -4.64
C ASN A 12 8.02 15.48 -5.83
N ASP A 13 8.23 16.80 -5.89
CA ASP A 13 7.68 17.68 -6.94
C ASP A 13 7.99 17.20 -8.37
N THR A 14 9.15 16.60 -8.59
CA THR A 14 9.57 16.07 -9.90
C THR A 14 8.76 14.83 -10.31
N ILE A 15 8.51 13.92 -9.37
CA ILE A 15 7.78 12.67 -9.64
C ILE A 15 6.31 12.95 -10.03
N TRP A 16 5.70 14.01 -9.52
CA TRP A 16 4.33 14.40 -9.88
C TRP A 16 4.18 14.72 -11.37
N HIS A 17 5.14 15.44 -11.95
CA HIS A 17 5.14 15.76 -13.38
C HIS A 17 5.34 14.51 -14.25
N ASP A 18 6.25 13.63 -13.84
CA ASP A 18 6.53 12.37 -14.53
C ASP A 18 5.31 11.42 -14.57
N ILE A 19 4.51 11.38 -13.49
CA ILE A 19 3.26 10.61 -13.45
C ILE A 19 2.21 11.18 -14.40
N GLN A 20 2.03 12.51 -14.42
CA GLN A 20 1.07 13.17 -15.32
C GLN A 20 1.42 12.93 -16.78
N ASP A 21 2.71 12.90 -17.09
CA ASP A 21 3.23 12.67 -18.45
C ASP A 21 3.31 11.18 -18.84
N GLY A 22 2.91 10.26 -17.95
CA GLY A 22 3.00 8.81 -18.17
C GLY A 22 4.43 8.28 -18.29
N LYS A 23 5.43 9.08 -17.91
CA LYS A 23 6.85 8.73 -17.95
C LYS A 23 7.29 8.27 -16.57
N PHE A 24 7.00 7.02 -16.23
CA PHE A 24 7.43 6.45 -14.95
C PHE A 24 8.95 6.24 -14.92
N LYS A 25 9.70 7.19 -14.36
CA LYS A 25 11.13 7.03 -14.06
C LYS A 25 11.35 6.62 -12.59
N PHE A 26 11.95 5.45 -12.44
CA PHE A 26 12.41 4.94 -11.16
C PHE A 26 13.78 5.52 -10.82
N SER A 27 13.84 6.65 -10.12
CA SER A 27 14.80 6.91 -9.04
C SER A 27 14.70 8.36 -8.55
N GLU A 28 14.24 8.52 -7.32
CA GLU A 28 14.69 9.59 -6.43
C GLU A 28 14.24 9.21 -5.01
N THR A 29 15.14 9.36 -4.05
CA THR A 29 14.92 9.03 -2.64
C THR A 29 14.78 10.34 -1.89
N ALA A 30 13.72 10.48 -1.09
CA ALA A 30 13.55 11.65 -0.24
C ALA A 30 14.71 11.77 0.75
N THR A 31 15.09 13.01 1.08
CA THR A 31 16.12 13.29 2.08
C THR A 31 15.65 12.83 3.47
N GLU A 32 16.59 12.56 4.38
CA GLU A 32 16.28 12.14 5.76
C GLU A 32 15.38 13.14 6.50
N GLU A 33 15.52 14.43 6.18
CA GLU A 33 14.75 15.53 6.76
C GLU A 33 13.30 15.53 6.26
N GLU A 34 13.09 15.21 4.98
CA GLU A 34 11.76 15.02 4.38
C GLU A 34 11.07 13.77 4.94
N ILE A 35 11.81 12.66 5.08
CA ILE A 35 11.29 11.39 5.64
C ILE A 35 10.80 11.57 7.09
N LYS A 36 11.45 12.46 7.86
CA LYS A 36 11.11 12.73 9.26
C LYS A 36 9.82 13.53 9.43
N LEU A 37 9.40 14.25 8.39
CA LEU A 37 8.17 15.05 8.38
C LEU A 37 6.96 14.26 7.87
N MET A 38 7.18 13.12 7.22
CA MET A 38 6.13 12.26 6.69
C MET A 38 5.42 11.52 7.81
N ARG A 39 4.10 11.33 7.67
CA ARG A 39 3.35 10.46 8.57
C ARG A 39 3.64 9.03 8.19
N HIS A 40 4.14 8.27 9.16
CA HIS A 40 4.39 6.84 9.02
C HIS A 40 3.14 6.06 9.42
N PHE A 41 2.74 5.12 8.55
CA PHE A 41 1.61 4.23 8.74
C PHE A 41 2.11 2.79 8.73
N GLU A 42 1.71 2.01 9.72
CA GLU A 42 2.02 0.59 9.79
C GLU A 42 0.72 -0.22 9.70
N TYR A 43 0.81 -1.40 9.10
CA TYR A 43 -0.27 -2.39 9.11
C TYR A 43 0.28 -3.77 9.46
N PRO A 44 -0.44 -4.54 10.30
CA PRO A 44 0.03 -5.86 10.71
C PRO A 44 -0.19 -6.92 9.62
N ASN A 45 0.30 -8.12 9.87
CA ASN A 45 -0.12 -9.30 9.12
C ASN A 45 -1.66 -9.42 9.15
N MET A 46 -2.28 -9.61 7.98
CA MET A 46 -3.73 -9.74 7.86
C MET A 46 -4.09 -11.01 7.08
N LYS A 47 -5.26 -11.55 7.40
CA LYS A 47 -5.89 -12.61 6.62
C LYS A 47 -7.34 -12.26 6.35
N LYS A 48 -7.79 -12.51 5.12
CA LYS A 48 -9.18 -12.33 4.72
C LYS A 48 -9.66 -13.51 3.88
N THR A 49 -10.80 -14.08 4.26
CA THR A 49 -11.48 -15.13 3.51
C THR A 49 -12.83 -14.63 3.00
N LEU A 50 -13.09 -14.84 1.71
CA LEU A 50 -14.31 -14.46 1.00
C LEU A 50 -14.77 -15.66 0.16
N GLY A 51 -15.61 -16.51 0.72
CA GLY A 51 -16.00 -17.78 0.09
C GLY A 51 -14.79 -18.70 -0.10
N GLU A 52 -14.53 -19.13 -1.34
CA GLU A 52 -13.38 -19.98 -1.68
C GLU A 52 -12.06 -19.20 -1.81
N PHE A 53 -12.12 -17.86 -1.85
CA PHE A 53 -10.94 -17.01 -1.93
C PHE A 53 -10.37 -16.71 -0.55
N ALA A 54 -9.04 -16.79 -0.42
CA ALA A 54 -8.32 -16.36 0.77
C ALA A 54 -7.12 -15.50 0.40
N LEU A 55 -7.05 -14.31 1.00
CA LEU A 55 -5.93 -13.39 0.93
C LEU A 55 -5.14 -13.45 2.25
N GLN A 56 -3.83 -13.60 2.13
CA GLN A 56 -2.88 -13.42 3.23
C GLN A 56 -2.00 -12.22 2.88
N VAL A 57 -1.84 -11.32 3.83
CA VAL A 57 -1.07 -10.08 3.69
C VAL A 57 -0.02 -10.09 4.78
N GLU A 58 1.23 -9.96 4.40
CA GLU A 58 2.32 -9.72 5.33
C GLU A 58 2.28 -8.25 5.78
N GLY A 59 2.62 -7.99 7.04
CA GLY A 59 2.66 -6.65 7.60
C GLY A 59 3.72 -5.80 6.92
N GLY A 60 3.46 -4.51 6.88
CA GLY A 60 4.33 -3.55 6.23
C GLY A 60 4.06 -2.13 6.70
N GLU A 61 4.77 -1.20 6.10
CA GLU A 61 4.70 0.22 6.39
C GLU A 61 4.59 1.03 5.10
N PHE A 62 4.04 2.23 5.21
CA PHE A 62 4.02 3.23 4.14
C PHE A 62 3.93 4.64 4.72
N THR A 63 4.21 5.63 3.89
CA THR A 63 4.09 7.04 4.26
C THR A 63 2.98 7.76 3.49
N ASP A 64 2.53 8.92 3.99
CA ASP A 64 1.59 9.80 3.27
C ASP A 64 2.19 10.45 2.01
N ALA A 65 3.51 10.31 1.81
CA ALA A 65 4.21 10.76 0.62
C ALA A 65 4.56 9.62 -0.33
N GLU A 66 3.98 8.43 -0.22
CA GLU A 66 4.27 7.30 -1.11
C GLU A 66 3.17 6.99 -2.11
N ILE A 67 3.57 6.65 -3.35
CA ILE A 67 2.71 5.90 -4.27
C ILE A 67 3.05 4.43 -4.17
N ILE A 68 2.01 3.64 -3.90
CA ILE A 68 2.07 2.19 -3.86
C ILE A 68 1.38 1.62 -5.11
N VAL A 69 2.12 0.81 -5.86
CA VAL A 69 1.63 0.06 -7.01
C VAL A 69 1.42 -1.40 -6.62
N LEU A 70 0.22 -1.91 -6.88
CA LEU A 70 -0.17 -3.29 -6.63
C LEU A 70 -0.13 -4.09 -7.93
N LEU A 71 0.79 -5.05 -8.04
CA LEU A 71 0.97 -5.86 -9.25
C LEU A 71 0.46 -7.30 -9.06
N GLY A 72 -0.32 -7.79 -10.01
CA GLY A 72 -0.81 -9.17 -10.04
C GLY A 72 -2.02 -9.33 -10.94
N GLU A 73 -2.41 -10.58 -11.22
CA GLU A 73 -3.56 -10.90 -12.08
C GLU A 73 -4.91 -10.52 -11.46
N ASN A 74 -5.98 -10.55 -12.25
CA ASN A 74 -7.33 -10.37 -11.71
C ASN A 74 -7.67 -11.50 -10.73
N GLY A 75 -8.32 -11.15 -9.62
CA GLY A 75 -8.67 -12.12 -8.58
C GLY A 75 -7.57 -12.40 -7.54
N THR A 76 -6.40 -11.77 -7.62
CA THR A 76 -5.33 -11.96 -6.62
C THR A 76 -5.55 -11.22 -5.29
N GLY A 77 -6.60 -10.41 -5.17
CA GLY A 77 -6.94 -9.70 -3.93
C GLY A 77 -6.49 -8.25 -3.83
N LYS A 78 -6.04 -7.61 -4.92
CA LYS A 78 -5.65 -6.18 -4.93
C LYS A 78 -6.71 -5.24 -4.34
N THR A 79 -7.94 -5.32 -4.86
CA THR A 79 -9.07 -4.52 -4.36
C THR A 79 -9.40 -4.87 -2.91
N THR A 80 -9.26 -6.14 -2.53
CA THR A 80 -9.47 -6.60 -1.15
C THR A 80 -8.42 -6.01 -0.20
N LEU A 81 -7.15 -5.96 -0.59
CA LEU A 81 -6.08 -5.30 0.17
C LEU A 81 -6.38 -3.80 0.36
N ILE A 82 -6.77 -3.09 -0.70
CA ILE A 82 -7.15 -1.67 -0.62
C ILE A 82 -8.29 -1.47 0.38
N GLN A 83 -9.32 -2.32 0.35
CA GLN A 83 -10.44 -2.22 1.30
C GLN A 83 -10.04 -2.52 2.75
N LEU A 84 -9.11 -3.46 2.96
CA LEU A 84 -8.53 -3.75 4.28
C LEU A 84 -7.79 -2.52 4.80
N LEU A 85 -6.89 -1.94 4.00
CA LEU A 85 -6.10 -0.75 4.35
C LEU A 85 -6.98 0.49 4.56
N ALA A 86 -8.06 0.65 3.80
CA ALA A 86 -9.02 1.73 4.00
C ALA A 86 -9.92 1.56 5.24
N GLY A 87 -9.81 0.44 5.96
CA GLY A 87 -10.70 0.11 7.09
C GLY A 87 -12.13 -0.23 6.69
N ASN A 88 -12.42 -0.28 5.38
CA ASN A 88 -13.74 -0.60 4.82
C ASN A 88 -14.04 -2.11 4.88
N LEU A 89 -13.01 -2.94 4.97
CA LEU A 89 -13.11 -4.38 5.18
C LEU A 89 -12.28 -4.77 6.41
N ARG A 90 -12.82 -5.67 7.24
CA ARG A 90 -12.10 -6.18 8.41
C ARG A 90 -11.40 -7.50 8.10
N PRO A 91 -10.17 -7.71 8.61
CA PRO A 91 -9.51 -9.01 8.56
C PRO A 91 -10.31 -10.03 9.36
N ASP A 92 -10.11 -11.31 9.10
CA ASP A 92 -10.85 -12.39 9.76
C ASP A 92 -10.48 -12.53 11.24
N LYS A 93 -9.26 -12.12 11.60
CA LYS A 93 -8.75 -12.09 12.96
C LYS A 93 -8.00 -10.78 13.21
N GLY A 94 -8.11 -10.28 14.43
CA GLY A 94 -7.53 -9.00 14.84
C GLY A 94 -8.40 -7.80 14.47
N ARG A 95 -8.04 -6.62 14.99
CA ARG A 95 -8.46 -5.35 14.41
C ARG A 95 -7.40 -4.97 13.39
N ALA A 96 -7.79 -4.70 12.16
CA ALA A 96 -6.96 -3.85 11.32
C ALA A 96 -7.11 -2.44 11.91
N GLU A 97 -6.25 -2.12 12.87
CA GLU A 97 -6.02 -0.74 13.28
C GLU A 97 -5.17 -0.10 12.17
N VAL A 98 -5.74 0.00 10.96
CA VAL A 98 -5.10 0.78 9.93
C VAL A 98 -5.25 2.23 10.36
N PRO A 99 -4.17 3.04 10.36
CA PRO A 99 -4.25 4.37 10.91
C PRO A 99 -5.05 5.22 9.93
N LEU A 100 -6.37 5.26 10.11
CA LEU A 100 -7.19 6.28 9.51
C LEU A 100 -6.72 7.59 10.13
N GLY A 101 -5.90 8.33 9.39
CA GLY A 101 -5.60 9.72 9.68
C GLY A 101 -6.93 10.46 9.84
N LYS A 102 -7.23 10.87 11.06
CA LYS A 102 -8.14 11.99 11.28
C LYS A 102 -7.36 13.29 11.09
#